data_AF-A0A5A7ZCN4-F1
#
_entry.id   AF-A0A5A7ZCN4-F1
#
_cell.length_a   1.000
_cell.length_b   1.000
_cell.length_c   1.000
_cell.angle_alpha   90.00
_cell.angle_beta   90.00
_cell.angle_gamma   90.00
#
_symmetry.space_group_name_H-M   'P 1'
#
loop_
_entity.id
_entity.type
_entity.pdbx_description
1 polymer ?
#
loop_
_entity_poly.entity_id
_entity_poly.type
_entity_poly.pdbx_seq_one_letter_code
_entity_poly.pdbx_strand_id
1 'polypeptide(L)' 'MGRHRLPGRRMGADRVWRLSLATGEDFEAEFRTRRAGGAHLWFLTRGKPVRDHHGAIARWVGSCTDMDESGATRFMVKEF' A
#
# COMPACT_ATOMS: atom_id res chain seq x y z
N MET A 1 -17.44 -10.49 -11.04
CA MET A 1 -18.06 -9.16 -11.20
C MET A 1 -17.12 -8.11 -10.63
N GLY A 2 -16.62 -7.24 -11.50
CA GLY A 2 -15.44 -6.41 -11.27
C GLY A 2 -15.60 -5.35 -10.19
N ARG A 3 -14.52 -5.13 -9.44
CA ARG A 3 -14.27 -3.86 -8.77
C ARG A 3 -13.18 -3.14 -9.53
N HIS A 4 -13.56 -2.61 -10.69
CA HIS A 4 -12.83 -1.50 -11.26
C HIS A 4 -13.23 -0.27 -10.45
N ARG A 5 -12.46 0.02 -9.38
CA ARG A 5 -12.61 1.25 -8.62
C ARG A 5 -11.35 2.08 -8.84
N LEU A 6 -11.28 2.72 -10.01
CA LEU A 6 -10.48 3.93 -10.15
C LEU A 6 -11.43 5.09 -10.43
N PRO A 7 -11.86 5.83 -9.37
CA PRO A 7 -12.16 7.24 -9.57
C PRO A 7 -11.49 8.12 -8.51
N GLY A 8 -10.68 9.08 -8.98
CA GLY A 8 -10.82 10.45 -8.50
C GLY A 8 -10.29 10.81 -7.11
N ARG A 9 -9.04 10.50 -6.81
CA ARG A 9 -8.03 11.37 -6.15
C ARG A 9 -6.87 10.46 -5.76
N ARG A 10 -5.78 10.52 -6.51
CA ARG A 10 -4.51 9.93 -6.09
C ARG A 10 -3.98 10.79 -4.93
N MET A 11 -4.51 10.60 -3.72
CA MET A 11 -3.79 11.06 -2.53
C MET A 11 -2.43 10.39 -2.58
N GLY A 12 -1.34 11.15 -2.43
CA GLY A 12 -0.02 10.57 -2.36
C GLY A 12 0.00 9.51 -1.25
N ALA A 13 0.70 8.41 -1.50
CA ALA A 13 0.81 7.31 -0.54
C ALA A 13 1.23 7.83 0.86
N ASP A 14 1.99 8.92 0.91
CA ASP A 14 2.39 9.65 2.12
C ASP A 14 1.20 10.21 2.92
N ARG A 15 0.15 10.68 2.25
CA ARG A 15 -1.03 11.26 2.91
C ARG A 15 -1.93 10.16 3.45
N VAL A 16 -2.15 9.11 2.67
CA VAL A 16 -2.92 7.94 3.12
C VAL A 16 -2.21 7.29 4.30
N TRP A 17 -0.88 7.16 4.23
CA TRP A 17 -0.08 6.62 5.31
C TRP A 17 -0.20 7.43 6.60
N ARG A 18 -0.07 8.77 6.51
CA ARG A 18 -0.24 9.65 7.68
C ARG A 18 -1.63 9.55 8.30
N LEU A 19 -2.69 9.40 7.49
CA LEU A 19 -4.04 9.18 7.99
C LEU A 19 -4.16 7.83 8.71
N SER A 20 -3.67 6.74 8.10
CA SER A 20 -3.64 5.41 8.72
C SER A 20 -2.88 5.39 10.03
N LEU A 21 -1.73 6.09 10.12
CA LEU A 21 -0.99 6.24 11.37
C LEU A 21 -1.79 6.97 12.46
N ALA A 22 -2.55 8.00 12.09
CA ALA A 22 -3.33 8.79 13.04
C ALA A 22 -4.60 8.08 13.52
N THR A 23 -5.25 7.30 12.65
CA THR A 23 -6.54 6.64 12.98
C THR A 23 -6.38 5.18 13.39
N GLY A 24 -5.30 4.52 12.99
CA GLY A 24 -5.15 3.08 13.11
C GLY A 24 -6.08 2.30 12.18
N GLU A 25 -6.51 2.91 11.07
CA GLU A 25 -7.23 2.25 9.98
C GLU A 25 -6.25 1.62 8.99
N ASP A 26 -6.72 0.61 8.25
CA ASP A 26 -5.91 -0.05 7.22
C ASP A 26 -5.32 0.94 6.21
N PHE A 27 -4.08 0.69 5.82
CA PHE A 27 -3.40 1.42 4.76
C PHE A 27 -3.61 0.69 3.43
N GLU A 28 -4.05 1.40 2.40
CA GLU A 28 -4.04 0.92 1.01
C GLU A 28 -3.70 2.08 0.07
N ALA A 29 -2.64 1.92 -0.73
CA ALA A 29 -2.26 2.91 -1.72
C ALA A 29 -1.65 2.28 -2.97
N GLU A 30 -2.01 2.85 -4.13
CA GLU A 30 -1.37 2.56 -5.41
C GLU A 30 -0.43 3.71 -5.79
N PHE A 31 0.84 3.40 -6.04
CA PHE A 31 1.81 4.40 -6.49
C PHE A 31 2.74 3.85 -7.57
N ARG A 32 3.26 4.76 -8.40
CA ARG A 32 4.17 4.44 -9.49
C ARG A 32 5.59 4.79 -9.06
N THR A 33 6.51 3.84 -9.15
CA THR A 33 7.95 4.10 -8.95
C THR A 33 8.74 3.75 -10.20
N ARG A 34 9.87 4.42 -10.38
CA ARG A 34 10.81 4.14 -11.47
C ARG A 34 11.81 3.11 -10.98
N ARG A 35 11.93 1.98 -11.68
CA ARG A 35 13.07 1.08 -11.51
C ARG A 35 14.35 1.77 -11.97
N ALA A 36 15.49 1.30 -11.47
CA ALA A 36 16.81 1.77 -11.88
C ALA A 36 17.06 1.67 -13.41
N GLY A 37 16.32 0.81 -14.12
CA GLY A 37 16.36 0.68 -15.58
C GLY A 37 15.33 1.52 -16.37
N GLY A 38 14.64 2.48 -15.75
CA GLY A 38 13.71 3.39 -16.44
C GLY A 38 12.29 2.84 -16.66
N ALA A 39 12.07 1.54 -16.47
CA ALA A 39 10.73 0.96 -16.42
C ALA A 39 9.95 1.53 -15.23
N HIS A 40 8.67 1.83 -15.43
CA HIS A 40 7.80 2.25 -14.35
C HIS A 40 6.94 1.08 -13.90
N LEU A 41 6.95 0.79 -12.61
CA LEU A 41 6.11 -0.25 -12.02
C LEU A 41 5.03 0.41 -11.17
N TRP A 42 3.82 -0.12 -11.28
CA TRP A 42 2.76 0.16 -10.32
C TRP A 42 3.00 -0.68 -9.09
N PHE A 43 2.78 -0.10 -7.92
CA PHE A 43 2.84 -0.80 -6.65
C PHE A 43 1.49 -0.65 -5.96
N LEU A 44 0.86 -1.77 -5.62
CA LEU A 44 -0.22 -1.82 -4.65
C LEU A 44 0.40 -2.14 -3.30
N THR A 45 0.34 -1.20 -2.36
CA THR A 45 0.78 -1.45 -0.99
C THR A 45 -0.41 -1.47 -0.06
N ARG A 46 -0.45 -2.51 0.77
CA ARG A 46 -1.44 -2.68 1.84
C ARG A 46 -0.72 -2.83 3.17
N GLY A 47 -1.27 -2.23 4.22
CA GLY A 47 -0.75 -2.32 5.58
C GLY A 47 -1.87 -2.45 6.58
N LYS A 48 -1.66 -3.28 7.61
CA LYS A 48 -2.59 -3.43 8.74
C LYS A 48 -1.86 -3.12 10.04
N PRO A 49 -2.50 -2.41 10.98
CA PRO A 49 -1.93 -2.20 12.30
C PRO A 49 -2.05 -3.46 13.14
N VAL A 50 -0.95 -3.87 13.75
CA VAL A 50 -0.92 -4.89 14.79
C VAL A 50 -0.96 -4.19 16.13
N ARG A 51 -1.98 -4.51 16.93
CA ARG A 51 -2.19 -3.89 18.25
C ARG A 51 -1.61 -4.76 19.35
N ASP A 52 -1.11 -4.13 20.41
CA ASP A 52 -0.73 -4.81 21.63
C ASP A 52 -1.96 -5.17 22.49
N HIS A 53 -1.70 -5.75 23.67
CA HIS A 53 -2.72 -6.14 24.63
C HIS A 53 -3.46 -4.94 25.27
N HIS A 54 -2.91 -3.73 25.15
CA HIS A 54 -3.56 -2.49 25.58
C HIS A 54 -4.35 -1.80 24.46
N GLY A 55 -4.38 -2.40 23.25
CA GLY A 55 -5.07 -1.85 22.07
C GLY A 55 -4.28 -0.76 21.33
N ALA A 56 -3.06 -0.45 21.76
CA ALA A 56 -2.17 0.50 21.10
C ALA A 56 -1.52 -0.16 19.88
N ILE A 57 -1.23 0.62 18.84
CA ILE A 57 -0.57 0.11 17.64
C ILE A 57 0.89 -0.18 17.98
N ALA A 58 1.27 -1.45 18.00
CA ALA A 58 2.63 -1.90 18.29
C ALA A 58 3.52 -1.88 17.04
N ARG A 59 2.97 -2.25 15.88
CA ARG A 59 3.67 -2.29 14.59
C ARG A 59 2.70 -2.34 13.41
N TRP A 60 3.22 -2.23 12.20
CA TRP A 60 2.45 -2.37 10.96
C TRP A 60 2.99 -3.52 10.12
N VAL A 61 2.10 -4.43 9.71
CA VAL A 61 2.45 -5.50 8.78
C VAL A 61 1.89 -5.18 7.42
N GLY A 62 2.70 -5.32 6.37
CA GLY A 62 2.33 -4.89 5.03
C GLY A 62 2.83 -5.77 3.91
N SER A 63 2.15 -5.66 2.78
CA SER A 63 2.54 -6.27 1.52
C SER A 63 2.70 -5.19 0.47
N CYS A 64 3.79 -5.25 -0.28
CA CYS A 64 4.03 -4.44 -1.46
C CYS A 64 3.96 -5.36 -2.68
N THR A 65 2.99 -5.15 -3.54
CA THR A 65 2.80 -5.93 -4.75
C THR A 65 3.23 -5.09 -5.94
N ASP A 66 4.27 -5.51 -6.65
CA ASP A 66 4.57 -4.93 -7.95
C ASP A 66 3.58 -5.46 -8.98
N MET A 67 3.02 -4.51 -9.73
CA MET A 67 2.10 -4.72 -10.83
C MET A 67 2.74 -4.10 -12.07
N ASP A 68 2.97 -4.93 -13.06
CA ASP A 68 3.35 -4.45 -14.39
C ASP A 68 2.16 -3.78 -15.09
N GLU A 69 2.40 -2.99 -16.13
CA GLU A 69 1.33 -2.36 -16.92
C GLU A 69 0.40 -3.39 -17.57
N SER A 70 0.87 -4.64 -17.70
CA SER A 70 0.13 -5.82 -18.15
C SER A 70 -0.70 -6.54 -17.07
N GLY A 71 -0.60 -6.15 -15.79
CA GLY A 71 -1.32 -6.78 -14.66
C GLY A 71 -0.63 -8.02 -14.06
N ALA A 72 0.59 -8.35 -14.49
CA ALA A 72 1.39 -9.40 -13.86
C ALA A 72 1.74 -9.01 -12.42
N THR A 73 1.37 -9.87 -11.48
CA THR A 73 1.44 -9.63 -10.02
C THR A 73 2.60 -10.41 -9.41
N ARG A 74 3.48 -9.74 -8.67
CA ARG A 74 4.54 -10.37 -7.88
C ARG A 74 4.42 -9.91 -6.43
N PHE A 75 4.38 -10.87 -5.50
CA PHE A 75 4.14 -10.62 -4.08
C PHE A 75 5.45 -10.43 -3.33
N MET A 76 5.60 -9.30 -2.62
CA MET A 76 6.68 -9.06 -1.67
C MET A 76 6.06 -8.70 -0.30
N VAL A 77 6.44 -9.44 0.75
CA VAL A 77 6.07 -9.13 2.13
C VAL A 77 7.18 -8.28 2.74
N LYS A 78 6.82 -7.18 3.43
CA LYS A 78 7.79 -6.32 4.11
C LYS A 78 7.27 -5.98 5.50
N GLU A 79 8.01 -6.41 6.51
CA GLU A 79 7.80 -6.01 7.91
C GLU A 79 8.45 -4.63 8.13
N PHE A 80 7.76 -3.73 8.84
CA PHE A 80 8.27 -2.41 9.21
C PHE A 80 8.17 -2.20 10.72
#